data_AF-A0A060C9N7-F1
#
_entry.id   AF-A0A060C9N7-F1
#
_cell.length_a   1.000
_cell.length_b   1.000
_cell.length_c   1.000
_cell.angle_alpha   90.00
_cell.angle_beta   90.00
_cell.angle_gamma   90.00
#
_symmetry.space_group_name_H-M   'P 1'
#
loop_
_entity.id
_entity.type
_entity.pdbx_description
1 polymer ?
#
loop_
_entity_poly.entity_id
_entity_poly.type
_entity_poly.pdbx_seq_one_letter_code
_entity_poly.pdbx_strand_id
1 'polypeptide(L)'
;MDRDLLAFARRVIALRKEHSASGGRILRGTVIPGTSFKDIVWLSPEGGEADDALWHFAEARSLGFLLGGDAGELFYSQGGQQELDNGFIVLMNAYHEEVPFKLPEEAMGKAWDVVLDTARTDPETGHYQAAATYPLA
;
A
#
# COMPACT_ATOMS: atom_id res chain seq x y z
N MET A 1 -22.91 11.77 17.47
CA MET A 1 -22.39 10.93 16.37
C MET A 1 -21.14 11.61 15.85
N ASP A 2 -20.02 10.89 15.86
CA ASP A 2 -18.72 11.40 15.46
C ASP A 2 -18.70 11.69 13.95
N ARG A 3 -18.63 12.96 13.58
CA ARG A 3 -18.69 13.40 12.18
C ARG A 3 -17.39 13.11 11.44
N ASP A 4 -16.27 13.10 12.15
CA ASP A 4 -14.95 12.91 11.59
C ASP A 4 -14.73 11.43 11.27
N LEU A 5 -15.14 10.54 12.19
CA LEU A 5 -15.17 9.10 11.94
C LEU A 5 -16.06 8.74 10.74
N LEU A 6 -17.24 9.37 10.60
CA LEU A 6 -18.10 9.14 9.44
C LEU A 6 -17.44 9.62 8.13
N ALA A 7 -16.81 10.80 8.14
CA ALA A 7 -16.12 11.33 6.96
C ALA A 7 -14.95 10.41 6.54
N PHE A 8 -14.16 9.96 7.52
CA PHE A 8 -13.09 8.99 7.32
C PHE A 8 -13.62 7.68 6.73
N ALA A 9 -14.63 7.07 7.34
CA ALA A 9 -15.22 5.83 6.86
C ALA A 9 -15.74 5.95 5.42
N ARG A 10 -16.36 7.08 5.05
CA ARG A 10 -16.80 7.36 3.67
C ARG A 10 -15.62 7.40 2.70
N ARG A 11 -14.50 8.01 3.08
CA ARG A 11 -13.28 8.06 2.26
C ARG A 11 -12.68 6.67 2.04
N VAL A 12 -12.58 5.86 3.09
CA VAL A 12 -12.09 4.47 2.98
C VAL A 12 -12.98 3.63 2.05
N ILE A 13 -14.31 3.78 2.18
CA ILE A 13 -15.27 3.08 1.31
C ILE A 13 -15.13 3.54 -0.15
N ALA A 14 -14.94 4.83 -0.40
CA ALA A 14 -14.74 5.37 -1.74
C ALA A 14 -13.44 4.82 -2.36
N LEU A 15 -12.32 4.91 -1.63
CA LEU A 15 -11.02 4.40 -2.07
C LEU A 15 -11.09 2.91 -2.45
N ARG A 16 -11.73 2.08 -1.63
CA ARG A 16 -11.91 0.65 -1.91
C ARG A 16 -12.80 0.38 -3.13
N LYS A 17 -13.77 1.25 -3.41
CA LYS A 17 -14.65 1.10 -4.58
C LYS A 17 -13.98 1.54 -5.87
N GLU A 18 -13.13 2.56 -5.79
CA GLU A 18 -12.35 3.09 -6.92
C GLU A 18 -11.22 2.13 -7.30
N HIS A 19 -10.58 1.50 -6.30
CA HIS A 19 -9.43 0.63 -6.50
C HIS A 19 -9.74 -0.79 -6.02
N SER A 20 -10.12 -1.66 -6.95
CA SER A 20 -10.35 -3.09 -6.66
C SER A 20 -9.05 -3.88 -6.66
N ALA A 21 -7.99 -3.36 -5.99
CA ALA A 21 -6.66 -3.96 -5.95
C ALA A 21 -6.66 -5.42 -5.42
N SER A 22 -7.68 -5.82 -4.66
CA SER A 22 -7.88 -7.16 -4.10
C SER A 22 -9.18 -7.82 -4.59
N GLY A 23 -9.48 -7.74 -5.89
CA GLY A 23 -10.66 -8.38 -6.48
C GLY A 23 -10.70 -9.88 -6.18
N GLY A 24 -11.49 -10.31 -5.18
CA GLY A 24 -11.95 -11.69 -4.92
C GLY A 24 -10.92 -12.84 -4.76
N ARG A 25 -9.66 -12.66 -5.12
CA ARG A 25 -8.63 -13.70 -5.19
C ARG A 25 -7.67 -13.64 -4.02
N ILE A 26 -7.03 -14.78 -3.77
CA ILE A 26 -5.94 -14.89 -2.80
C ILE A 26 -4.65 -14.39 -3.44
N LEU A 27 -4.00 -13.42 -2.78
CA LEU A 27 -2.65 -12.95 -3.13
C LEU A 27 -1.61 -13.98 -2.66
N ARG A 28 -0.64 -14.31 -3.51
CA ARG A 28 0.30 -15.43 -3.31
C ARG A 28 1.77 -15.02 -3.24
N GLY A 29 2.09 -13.74 -3.45
CA GLY A 29 3.46 -13.26 -3.59
C GLY A 29 4.11 -13.69 -4.91
N THR A 30 3.30 -13.97 -5.93
CA THR A 30 3.76 -14.48 -7.23
C THR A 30 3.73 -13.39 -8.28
N VAL A 31 4.65 -13.48 -9.25
CA VAL A 31 4.69 -12.55 -10.38
C VAL A 31 3.38 -12.62 -11.16
N ILE A 32 2.80 -11.44 -11.42
CA ILE A 32 1.57 -11.28 -12.19
C ILE A 32 1.90 -11.57 -13.66
N PRO A 33 1.18 -12.51 -14.32
CA PRO A 33 1.43 -12.86 -15.71
C PRO A 33 1.44 -11.62 -16.63
N GLY A 34 2.50 -11.50 -17.45
CA GLY A 34 2.67 -10.35 -18.35
C GLY A 34 3.33 -9.12 -17.71
N THR A 35 3.73 -9.19 -16.43
CA THR A 35 4.47 -8.13 -15.74
C THR A 35 5.74 -8.66 -15.08
N SER A 36 6.55 -7.77 -14.52
CA SER A 36 7.67 -8.09 -13.63
C SER A 36 7.35 -7.92 -12.14
N PHE A 37 6.09 -7.63 -11.79
CA PHE A 37 5.67 -7.31 -10.43
C PHE A 37 4.97 -8.49 -9.76
N LYS A 38 5.17 -8.66 -8.46
CA LYS A 38 4.40 -9.60 -7.64
C LYS A 38 3.02 -9.03 -7.32
N ASP A 39 2.04 -9.90 -7.13
CA ASP A 39 0.69 -9.52 -6.67
C ASP A 39 0.68 -8.87 -5.29
N ILE A 40 1.58 -9.31 -4.40
CA ILE A 40 1.86 -8.69 -3.11
C ILE A 40 3.36 -8.82 -2.79
N VAL A 41 3.92 -7.77 -2.20
CA VAL A 41 5.26 -7.77 -1.60
C VAL A 41 5.12 -7.28 -0.18
N TRP A 42 5.48 -8.11 0.80
CA TRP A 42 5.55 -7.67 2.19
C TRP A 42 6.82 -6.84 2.38
N LEU A 43 6.71 -5.74 3.12
CA LEU A 43 7.79 -4.77 3.30
C LEU A 43 8.22 -4.72 4.76
N SER A 44 9.53 -4.74 4.97
CA SER A 44 10.11 -4.39 6.27
C SER A 44 10.18 -2.86 6.42
N PRO A 45 10.36 -2.33 7.65
CA PRO A 45 10.59 -0.90 7.89
C PRO A 45 11.80 -0.32 7.12
N GLU A 46 12.72 -1.16 6.67
CA GLU A 46 13.87 -0.77 5.84
C GLU A 46 13.52 -0.63 4.34
N GLY A 47 12.25 -0.83 3.96
CA GLY A 47 11.72 -0.64 2.61
C GLY A 47 12.01 -1.78 1.63
N GLY A 48 12.73 -2.81 2.07
CA GLY A 48 12.97 -4.04 1.33
C GLY A 48 11.84 -5.05 1.50
N GLU A 49 11.84 -6.09 0.65
CA GLU A 49 10.96 -7.24 0.85
C GLU A 49 11.27 -7.90 2.19
N ALA A 50 10.22 -8.13 2.99
CA ALA A 50 10.31 -8.80 4.27
C ALA A 50 10.83 -10.22 4.10
N ASP A 51 11.80 -10.60 4.93
CA ASP A 51 12.32 -11.96 4.99
C ASP A 51 11.57 -12.81 6.03
N ASP A 52 11.89 -14.11 6.08
CA ASP A 52 11.35 -15.04 7.07
C ASP A 52 11.66 -14.62 8.51
N ALA A 53 12.78 -13.92 8.74
CA ALA A 53 13.16 -13.49 10.08
C ALA A 53 12.20 -12.45 10.64
N LEU A 54 11.73 -11.51 9.80
CA LEU A 54 10.74 -10.50 10.22
C LEU A 54 9.45 -11.14 10.74
N TRP A 55 8.98 -12.23 10.12
CA TRP A 55 7.76 -12.94 10.53
C TRP A 55 7.87 -13.64 11.89
N HIS A 56 9.09 -14.03 12.27
CA HIS A 56 9.35 -14.72 13.53
C HIS A 56 9.82 -13.78 14.64
N PHE A 57 10.03 -12.50 14.32
CA PHE A 57 10.43 -11.49 15.27
C PHE A 57 9.20 -10.92 15.97
N ALA A 58 8.91 -11.38 17.19
CA ALA A 58 7.74 -10.97 17.96
C ALA A 58 7.70 -9.46 18.26
N GLU A 59 8.85 -8.81 18.21
CA GLU A 59 9.03 -7.38 18.41
C GLU A 59 8.86 -6.56 17.11
N ALA A 60 8.68 -7.21 15.94
CA ALA A 60 8.30 -6.52 14.70
C ALA A 60 6.88 -5.96 14.85
N ARG A 61 6.79 -4.71 15.33
CA ARG A 61 5.52 -4.02 15.58
C ARG A 61 5.07 -3.16 14.41
N SER A 62 5.86 -3.08 13.34
CA SER A 62 5.53 -2.31 12.15
C SER A 62 5.81 -3.15 10.91
N LEU A 63 4.88 -3.18 9.97
CA LEU A 63 5.03 -3.90 8.71
C LEU A 63 4.31 -3.13 7.60
N GLY A 64 4.76 -3.32 6.36
CA GLY A 64 4.07 -2.81 5.20
C GLY A 64 3.75 -3.92 4.21
N PHE A 65 2.91 -3.61 3.23
CA PHE A 65 2.83 -4.39 2.00
C PHE A 65 2.57 -3.48 0.81
N LEU A 66 3.18 -3.84 -0.32
CA LEU A 66 2.92 -3.29 -1.63
C LEU A 66 2.00 -4.25 -2.38
N LEU A 67 0.86 -3.74 -2.84
CA LEU A 67 0.00 -4.41 -3.80
C LEU A 67 0.44 -3.96 -5.19
N GLY A 68 0.85 -4.92 -6.00
CA GLY A 68 1.10 -4.67 -7.42
C GLY A 68 -0.18 -4.16 -8.07
N GLY A 69 -0.08 -3.03 -8.78
CA GLY A 69 -1.16 -2.47 -9.59
C GLY A 69 -1.71 -3.55 -10.50
N ASP A 70 -2.88 -4.05 -10.10
CA ASP A 70 -3.54 -5.26 -10.54
C ASP A 70 -2.75 -6.59 -10.47
N ALA A 71 -2.96 -7.30 -9.37
CA ALA A 71 -2.65 -8.71 -9.21
C ALA A 71 -3.36 -9.70 -10.19
N GLY A 72 -4.03 -9.27 -11.27
CA GLY A 72 -4.59 -10.15 -12.32
C GLY A 72 -6.07 -10.03 -12.75
N GLU A 73 -6.76 -8.90 -12.65
CA GLU A 73 -7.98 -8.62 -13.43
C GLU A 73 -7.89 -7.25 -14.12
N LEU A 74 -7.28 -7.29 -15.31
CA LEU A 74 -7.28 -6.29 -16.37
C LEU A 74 -8.46 -5.32 -16.23
N PHE A 75 -8.20 -4.08 -15.82
CA PHE A 75 -9.17 -3.02 -16.05
C PHE A 75 -9.20 -2.71 -17.55
N TYR A 76 -10.38 -2.83 -18.14
CA TYR A 76 -10.67 -2.26 -19.44
C TYR A 76 -11.23 -0.86 -19.21
N SER A 77 -10.60 0.17 -19.77
CA SER A 77 -11.18 1.50 -19.81
C SER A 77 -12.54 1.46 -20.52
N GLN A 78 -13.36 2.52 -20.41
CA GLN A 78 -14.64 2.57 -21.13
C GLN A 78 -14.50 2.39 -22.66
N GLY A 79 -13.29 2.54 -23.20
CA GLY A 79 -12.94 2.27 -24.60
C GLY A 79 -12.39 0.87 -24.90
N GLY A 80 -12.34 -0.04 -23.91
CA GLY A 80 -11.82 -1.40 -24.09
C GLY A 80 -10.29 -1.50 -24.14
N GLN A 81 -9.56 -0.45 -23.71
CA GLN A 81 -8.09 -0.51 -23.61
C GLN A 81 -7.67 -1.01 -22.24
N GLN A 82 -6.61 -1.82 -22.22
CA GLN A 82 -6.02 -2.34 -21.00
C GLN A 82 -5.30 -1.21 -20.26
N GLU A 83 -5.74 -0.91 -19.04
CA GLU A 83 -5.08 0.07 -18.16
C GLU A 83 -4.64 -0.63 -16.86
N LEU A 84 -3.40 -0.35 -16.44
CA LEU A 84 -2.86 -0.82 -15.16
C LEU A 84 -3.42 0.09 -14.05
N ASP A 85 -4.01 -0.48 -13.01
CA ASP A 85 -4.34 0.28 -11.80
C ASP A 85 -3.05 0.72 -11.09
N ASN A 86 -3.14 1.76 -10.27
CA ASN A 86 -2.02 2.23 -9.47
C ASN A 86 -1.61 1.15 -8.45
N GLY A 87 -0.31 1.00 -8.21
CA GLY A 87 0.18 0.19 -7.08
C GLY A 87 -0.14 0.88 -5.75
N PHE A 88 -0.46 0.09 -4.72
CA PHE A 88 -0.78 0.62 -3.39
C PHE A 88 0.23 0.13 -2.37
N ILE A 89 0.74 1.05 -1.54
CA ILE A 89 1.43 0.69 -0.31
C ILE A 89 0.47 0.89 0.86
N VAL A 90 0.43 -0.11 1.73
CA VAL A 90 -0.22 -0.03 3.03
C VAL A 90 0.86 -0.22 4.09
N LEU A 91 0.99 0.76 4.97
CA LEU A 91 1.91 0.73 6.11
C LEU A 91 1.10 0.62 7.39
N MET A 92 1.52 -0.24 8.31
CA MET A 92 0.86 -0.47 9.59
C MET A 92 1.87 -0.40 10.71
N ASN A 93 1.57 0.40 11.72
CA ASN A 93 2.32 0.48 12.96
C ASN A 93 1.42 0.08 14.14
N ALA A 94 1.84 -0.96 14.84
CA ALA A 94 1.28 -1.42 16.10
C ALA A 94 2.21 -1.07 17.28
N TYR A 95 3.25 -0.27 17.04
CA TYR A 95 4.04 0.34 18.09
C TYR A 95 3.33 1.57 18.67
N HIS A 96 3.80 2.04 19.83
CA HIS A 96 3.19 3.18 20.54
C HIS A 96 3.90 4.50 20.23
N GLU A 97 4.96 4.45 19.42
CA GLU A 97 5.75 5.59 18.97
C GLU A 97 5.88 5.53 17.44
N GLU A 98 6.19 6.68 16.86
CA GLU A 98 6.49 6.81 15.44
C GLU A 98 7.72 5.97 15.06
N VAL A 99 7.60 5.23 13.96
CA VAL A 99 8.67 4.43 13.38
C VAL A 99 9.05 4.99 12.01
N PRO A 100 10.35 5.26 11.74
CA PRO A 100 10.77 5.64 10.40
C PRO A 100 10.60 4.43 9.47
N PHE A 101 9.71 4.54 8.49
CA PHE A 101 9.49 3.50 7.49
C PHE A 101 10.06 3.95 6.15
N LYS A 102 11.06 3.27 5.63
CA LYS A 102 11.63 3.56 4.32
C LYS A 102 10.69 3.04 3.23
N LEU A 103 10.32 3.91 2.29
CA LEU A 103 9.51 3.52 1.14
C LEU A 103 10.34 2.64 0.19
N PRO A 104 9.68 1.80 -0.63
CA PRO A 104 10.37 0.93 -1.57
C PRO A 104 11.27 1.68 -2.55
N GLU A 105 12.30 0.98 -3.03
CA GLU A 105 13.22 1.46 -4.05
C GLU A 105 12.50 1.70 -5.40
N GLU A 106 13.10 2.50 -6.29
CA GLU A 106 12.49 2.93 -7.57
C GLU A 106 12.01 1.77 -8.45
N ALA A 107 12.63 0.60 -8.32
CA ALA A 107 12.24 -0.62 -9.03
C ALA A 107 10.81 -1.09 -8.70
N MET A 108 10.27 -0.70 -7.54
CA MET A 108 8.92 -1.04 -7.08
C MET A 108 7.93 0.13 -7.22
N GLY A 109 8.42 1.34 -7.48
CA GLY A 109 7.62 2.54 -7.71
C GLY A 109 8.46 3.79 -7.52
N LYS A 110 8.27 4.80 -8.39
CA LYS A 110 9.12 6.00 -8.43
C LYS A 110 8.75 7.04 -7.39
N ALA A 111 7.46 7.16 -7.10
CA ALA A 111 6.93 8.12 -6.15
C ALA A 111 5.58 7.63 -5.63
N TRP A 112 5.20 8.15 -4.47
CA TRP A 112 4.04 7.71 -3.69
C TRP A 112 3.29 8.92 -3.17
N ASP A 113 1.96 8.91 -3.38
CA ASP A 113 1.05 9.88 -2.81
C ASP A 113 0.33 9.28 -1.61
N VAL A 114 0.30 10.02 -0.51
CA VAL A 114 -0.50 9.65 0.67
C VAL A 114 -1.96 9.90 0.34
N VAL A 115 -2.72 8.80 0.24
CA VAL A 115 -4.17 8.85 -0.01
C VAL A 115 -5.00 8.69 1.26
N LEU A 116 -4.41 8.15 2.32
CA LEU A 116 -5.03 7.91 3.62
C LEU A 116 -3.96 7.79 4.71
N ASP A 117 -4.16 8.47 5.84
CA ASP A 117 -3.36 8.33 7.07
C ASP A 117 -4.33 8.36 8.27
N THR A 118 -4.23 7.38 9.17
CA THR A 118 -5.09 7.28 10.36
C THR A 118 -4.68 8.21 11.50
N ALA A 119 -3.43 8.69 11.51
CA ALA A 119 -2.92 9.61 12.51
C ALA A 119 -3.25 11.08 12.18
N ARG A 120 -3.75 11.35 10.98
CA ARG A 120 -4.08 12.70 10.50
C ARG A 120 -5.57 12.79 10.16
N THR A 121 -6.22 13.85 10.64
CA THR A 121 -7.63 14.14 10.35
C THR A 121 -7.84 14.87 9.03
N ASP A 122 -6.80 15.53 8.50
CA ASP A 122 -6.88 16.25 7.23
C ASP A 122 -6.47 15.34 6.06
N PRO A 123 -7.16 15.36 4.91
CA PRO A 123 -6.67 14.82 3.65
C PRO A 123 -5.39 15.52 3.17
N GLU A 124 -4.24 15.22 3.77
CA GLU A 124 -2.96 15.60 3.18
C GLU A 124 -2.63 14.74 1.95
N THR A 125 -2.22 15.41 0.88
CA THR A 125 -1.52 14.86 -0.27
C THR A 125 -0.03 14.93 0.00
N GLY A 126 0.51 14.00 0.80
CA GLY A 126 1.96 13.87 0.99
C GLY A 126 2.57 13.20 -0.23
N HIS A 127 3.51 13.84 -0.92
CA HIS A 127 4.21 13.27 -2.07
C HIS A 127 5.63 12.88 -1.67
N TYR A 128 5.96 11.60 -1.81
CA TYR A 128 7.25 11.04 -1.44
C TYR A 128 7.92 10.36 -2.64
N GLN A 129 9.22 10.57 -2.81
CA GLN A 129 9.99 9.81 -3.79
C GLN A 129 10.24 8.38 -3.28
N ALA A 130 10.60 7.48 -4.19
CA ALA A 130 11.13 6.17 -3.84
C ALA A 130 12.28 6.29 -2.81
N ALA A 131 12.44 5.28 -1.97
CA ALA A 131 13.44 5.23 -0.90
C ALA A 131 13.37 6.36 0.15
N ALA A 132 12.39 7.28 0.07
CA ALA A 132 12.18 8.29 1.10
C ALA A 132 11.69 7.66 2.40
N THR A 133 11.91 8.35 3.53
CA THR A 133 11.42 7.90 4.83
C THR A 133 10.05 8.52 5.12
N TYR A 134 9.08 7.66 5.43
CA TYR A 134 7.77 8.03 5.91
C TYR A 134 7.73 7.93 7.45
N PRO A 135 7.30 8.99 8.16
CA PRO A 135 7.09 8.96 9.60
C PRO A 135 5.80 8.18 9.93
N LEU A 136 5.94 6.88 10.20
CA LEU A 136 4.79 6.01 10.44
C LEU A 136 4.40 6.06 11.92
N ALA A 137 3.34 6.80 12.23
CA ALA A 137 2.79 6.98 13.58
C ALA A 137 2.08 5.72 14.10
#